data_AF-A0A7Y5TUB3-F1
#
_entry.id   AF-A0A7Y5TUB3-F1
#
_cell.length_a   1.000
_cell.length_b   1.000
_cell.length_c   1.000
_cell.angle_alpha   90.00
_cell.angle_beta   90.00
_cell.angle_gamma   90.00
#
_symmetry.space_group_name_H-M   'P 1'
#
loop_
_entity.id
_entity.type
_entity.pdbx_description
1 polymer ?
#
loop_
_entity_poly.entity_id
_entity_poly.type
_entity_poly.pdbx_seq_one_letter_code
_entity_poly.pdbx_strand_id
1 'polypeptide(L)' 'MRLFRSEEHVQRWSATAGIAVGAIFPVDSLWRLAELWFHDRLSPGWRRRTPDEAQAIFSTAGLTGDFWRLDG' A
#
# COMPACT_ATOMS: atom_id res chain seq x y z
N MET A 1 -2.75 -2.46 -8.81
CA MET A 1 -3.36 -1.25 -8.20
C MET A 1 -4.25 -0.58 -9.22
N ARG A 2 -5.40 -0.05 -8.82
CA ARG A 2 -6.34 0.70 -9.68
C ARG A 2 -6.61 2.07 -9.05
N LEU A 3 -6.73 3.11 -9.86
CA LEU A 3 -7.05 4.46 -9.41
C LEU A 3 -8.52 4.74 -9.68
N PHE A 4 -9.19 5.34 -8.71
CA PHE A 4 -10.59 5.72 -8.78
C PHE A 4 -10.74 7.15 -8.28
N ARG A 5 -11.76 7.85 -8.77
CA ARG A 5 -12.07 9.22 -8.33
C ARG A 5 -12.72 9.30 -6.94
N SER A 6 -13.28 8.20 -6.44
CA SER A 6 -13.97 8.11 -5.15
C SER A 6 -14.19 6.66 -4.72
N GLU A 7 -14.47 6.46 -3.43
CA GLU A 7 -14.81 5.17 -2.80
C GLU A 7 -16.07 4.56 -3.42
N GLU A 8 -17.08 5.37 -3.73
CA GLU A 8 -18.33 4.92 -4.37
C GLU A 8 -18.05 4.22 -5.71
N HIS A 9 -17.09 4.75 -6.48
CA HIS A 9 -16.67 4.16 -7.74
C HIS A 9 -15.94 2.82 -7.54
N VAL A 10 -15.19 2.66 -6.45
CA VAL A 10 -14.58 1.37 -6.09
C VAL A 10 -15.67 0.33 -5.85
N GLN A 11 -16.68 0.68 -5.05
CA GLN A 11 -17.77 -0.24 -4.70
C GLN A 11 -18.57 -0.67 -5.93
N ARG A 12 -18.94 0.29 -6.79
CA ARG A 12 -19.65 0.00 -8.04
C ARG A 12 -18.83 -0.90 -8.96
N TRP A 13 -17.55 -0.61 -9.12
CA TRP A 13 -16.66 -1.43 -9.95
C TRP A 13 -16.51 -2.84 -9.37
N SER A 14 -16.33 -2.97 -8.04
CA SER A 14 -16.19 -4.25 -7.35
C SER A 14 -17.42 -5.14 -7.51
N ALA A 15 -18.62 -4.57 -7.34
CA ALA A 15 -19.88 -5.27 -7.53
C ALA A 15 -20.04 -5.81 -8.96
N THR A 16 -19.70 -5.01 -9.98
CA THR A 16 -19.78 -5.44 -11.39
C THR A 16 -18.71 -6.47 -11.75
N ALA A 17 -17.50 -6.32 -11.21
CA ALA A 17 -16.39 -7.21 -11.51
C ALA A 17 -16.46 -8.55 -10.76
N GLY A 18 -17.27 -8.65 -9.70
CA GLY A 18 -17.32 -9.82 -8.83
C GLY A 18 -16.02 -10.03 -8.03
N ILE A 19 -15.27 -8.96 -7.78
CA ILE A 19 -13.96 -9.00 -7.10
C ILE A 19 -14.05 -8.24 -5.79
N ALA A 20 -13.72 -8.88 -4.67
CA ALA A 20 -13.71 -8.24 -3.35
C ALA A 20 -12.70 -7.09 -3.26
N VAL A 21 -13.07 -6.04 -2.55
CA VAL A 21 -12.17 -4.91 -2.26
C VAL A 21 -11.12 -5.34 -1.24
N GLY A 22 -9.83 -5.18 -1.56
CA GLY A 22 -8.72 -5.43 -0.64
C GLY A 22 -8.50 -4.27 0.33
N ALA A 23 -7.97 -3.15 -0.18
CA ALA A 23 -7.82 -1.90 0.56
C ALA A 23 -8.15 -0.70 -0.33
N ILE A 24 -8.74 0.32 0.28
CA ILE A 24 -8.90 1.65 -0.30
C ILE A 24 -8.05 2.60 0.53
N PHE A 25 -7.22 3.41 -0.12
CA PHE A 25 -6.35 4.37 0.53
C PHE A 25 -6.08 5.56 -0.40
N PRO A 26 -5.74 6.73 0.15
CA PRO A 26 -5.46 7.93 -0.64
C PRO A 26 -4.21 7.80 -1.52
N VAL A 27 -4.18 8.55 -2.63
CA VAL A 27 -3.03 8.58 -3.56
C VAL A 27 -1.78 9.21 -2.90
N ASP A 28 -1.94 10.14 -1.96
CA ASP A 28 -0.82 10.68 -1.18
C ASP A 28 -0.14 9.60 -0.34
N SER A 29 -0.89 8.65 0.22
CA SER A 29 -0.35 7.55 1.00
C SER A 29 0.43 6.57 0.10
N LEU A 30 -0.01 6.39 -1.14
CA LEU A 30 0.75 5.67 -2.17
C LEU A 30 2.09 6.36 -2.46
N TRP A 31 2.06 7.68 -2.68
CA TRP A 31 3.26 8.45 -2.98
C TRP A 31 4.27 8.36 -1.83
N ARG A 32 3.79 8.54 -0.60
CA ARG A 32 4.61 8.40 0.62
C ARG A 32 5.18 6.99 0.77
N LEU A 33 4.40 5.95 0.46
CA LEU A 33 4.92 4.58 0.42
C LEU A 33 6.04 4.46 -0.61
N ALA A 34 5.88 4.99 -1.81
CA ALA A 34 6.91 4.92 -2.85
C ALA A 34 8.20 5.62 -2.41
N GLU A 35 8.12 6.82 -1.83
CA GLU A 35 9.28 7.53 -1.28
C GLU A 35 10.00 6.68 -0.24
N LEU A 36 9.29 6.18 0.78
CA LEU A 36 9.87 5.37 1.86
C LEU A 36 10.45 4.04 1.36
N TRP A 37 9.75 3.39 0.44
CA TRP A 37 10.11 2.07 -0.06
C TRP A 37 11.30 2.11 -1.02
N PHE A 38 11.45 3.19 -1.77
CA PHE A 38 12.50 3.32 -2.78
C PHE A 38 13.65 4.26 -2.38
N HIS A 39 13.60 4.92 -1.21
CA HIS A 39 14.59 5.92 -0.78
C HIS A 39 16.06 5.46 -0.92
N ASP A 40 16.34 4.19 -0.66
CA ASP A 40 17.66 3.58 -0.66
C ASP A 40 17.85 2.54 -1.77
N ARG A 41 16.89 2.42 -2.71
CA ARG A 41 16.82 1.29 -3.65
C ARG A 41 18.06 1.13 -4.53
N LEU A 42 18.74 2.23 -4.81
CA LEU A 42 19.94 2.31 -5.65
C LEU A 42 21.24 2.34 -4.82
N SER A 43 21.16 2.27 -3.49
CA SER A 43 22.33 2.19 -2.62
C SER A 43 23.08 0.88 -2.89
N PRO A 44 24.43 0.89 -2.95
CA PRO A 44 25.23 -0.33 -3.04
C PRO A 44 25.01 -1.29 -1.85
N GLY A 45 24.60 -0.76 -0.70
CA GLY A 45 24.26 -1.53 0.50
C GLY A 45 22.81 -1.99 0.56
N TRP A 46 22.02 -1.77 -0.50
CA TRP A 46 20.60 -2.14 -0.49
C TRP A 46 20.42 -3.64 -0.25
N ARG A 47 19.48 -3.95 0.64
CA ARG A 47 19.01 -5.32 0.86
C ARG A 47 17.49 -5.34 0.88
N ARG A 48 16.92 -6.54 0.77
CA ARG A 48 15.50 -6.74 1.04
C ARG A 48 15.20 -6.33 2.49
N ARG A 49 14.04 -5.69 2.65
CA ARG A 49 13.49 -5.34 3.96
C ARG A 49 13.00 -6.61 4.66
N THR A 50 13.18 -6.68 5.97
CA THR A 50 12.54 -7.69 6.81
C THR A 50 11.02 -7.40 6.90
N PRO A 51 10.20 -8.38 7.33
CA PRO A 51 8.78 -8.12 7.59
C PRO A 51 8.55 -6.94 8.54
N ASP A 52 9.33 -6.84 9.63
CA ASP A 52 9.24 -5.74 10.60
C ASP A 52 9.55 -4.37 9.96
N GLU A 53 10.58 -4.30 9.12
CA GLU A 53 10.95 -3.06 8.41
C GLU A 53 9.89 -2.65 7.38
N ALA A 54 9.32 -3.62 6.67
CA ALA A 54 8.23 -3.38 5.73
C ALA A 54 6.96 -2.92 6.47
N GLN A 55 6.61 -3.57 7.58
CA GLN A 55 5.49 -3.18 8.43
C GLN A 55 5.64 -1.76 8.97
N ALA A 56 6.85 -1.39 9.41
CA ALA A 56 7.14 -0.03 9.88
C ALA A 56 6.95 1.02 8.76
N ILE A 57 7.32 0.70 7.52
CA ILE A 57 7.10 1.59 6.37
C ILE A 57 5.60 1.74 6.07
N PHE A 58 4.83 0.65 6.08
CA PHE A 58 3.38 0.72 5.89
C PHE A 58 2.73 1.61 6.94
N SER A 59 3.04 1.40 8.22
CA SER A 59 2.55 2.24 9.32
C SER A 59 2.94 3.71 9.15
N THR A 60 4.19 3.98 8.75
CA THR A 60 4.69 5.35 8.50
C THR A 60 4.00 6.02 7.31
N ALA A 61 3.60 5.24 6.30
CA ALA A 61 2.84 5.71 5.15
C ALA A 61 1.33 5.87 5.45
N GLY A 62 0.86 5.55 6.66
CA GLY A 62 -0.57 5.59 7.04
C GLY A 62 -1.35 4.36 6.59
N LEU A 63 -0.67 3.29 6.17
CA LEU A 63 -1.26 2.05 5.67
C LEU A 63 -1.34 1.03 6.82
N THR A 64 -2.38 1.17 7.66
CA THR A 64 -2.49 0.45 8.95
C THR A 64 -3.64 -0.57 9.02
N GLY A 65 -4.52 -0.63 8.02
CA GLY A 65 -5.63 -1.60 8.00
C GLY A 65 -5.16 -3.05 7.89
N ASP A 66 -6.04 -4.02 8.19
CA ASP A 66 -5.72 -5.45 8.22
C ASP A 66 -5.05 -5.97 6.94
N PHE A 67 -5.40 -5.41 5.78
CA PHE A 67 -4.76 -5.72 4.50
C PHE A 67 -3.23 -5.50 4.49
N TRP A 68 -2.74 -4.56 5.31
CA TRP A 68 -1.33 -4.16 5.39
C TRP A 68 -0.58 -4.80 6.54
N ARG A 69 -1.22 -5.69 7.30
CA ARG A 69 -0.53 -6.46 8.34
C ARG A 69 0.25 -7.59 7.69
N LEU A 70 1.55 -7.61 7.92
CA LEU A 70 2.42 -8.72 7.57
C LEU A 70 2.45 -9.67 8.76
N ASP A 71 1.99 -10.90 8.54
CA ASP A 71 2.20 -11.96 9.51
C ASP A 71 3.69 -12.38 9.43
N GLY A 72 4.33 -12.50 10.59
CA GLY A 72 5.77 -12.81 10.72
C GLY A 72 6.14 -14.24 10.34
#